data_AF-A0A7R9BX65-F1
#
_entry.id   AF-A0A7R9BX65-F1
#
_cell.length_a   1.000
_cell.length_b   1.000
_cell.length_c   1.000
_cell.angle_alpha   90.00
_cell.angle_beta   90.00
_cell.angle_gamma   90.00
#
_symmetry.space_group_name_H-M   'P 1'
#
loop_
_entity.id
_entity.type
_entity.pdbx_description
1 polymer ?
#
loop_
_entity_poly.entity_id
_entity_poly.type
_entity_poly.pdbx_seq_one_letter_code
_entity_poly.pdbx_strand_id
1 'polypeptide(L)'
;MLKSNYDPVGKSEPHSGVDVEHSTDKGKPGGDPGFTVRVRSMDRKWLILGAVAGVVLIGVIVAVIVVFVTQAGDSSSAEESPLSRSGIRPEKCLLQPEPGMCRAYFEKYHYDPATDSCLTFVYGGCDGNENRFDSLEECERICLAGNKGVAPSKTKNEPSGPADVKVDDNTKKV
;
A
#
# COMPACT_ATOMS: atom_id res chain seq x y z
N MET A 1 12.40 -31.58 -40.19
CA MET A 1 11.48 -31.27 -41.31
C MET A 1 10.12 -31.03 -40.64
N LEU A 2 9.47 -29.87 -40.58
CA LEU A 2 9.38 -28.64 -41.38
C LEU A 2 9.10 -27.48 -40.38
N LYS A 3 9.89 -26.40 -40.26
CA LYS A 3 9.80 -25.13 -41.01
C LYS A 3 8.38 -24.75 -41.47
N SER A 4 7.81 -23.72 -40.85
CA SER A 4 6.98 -22.75 -41.55
C SER A 4 7.31 -21.34 -41.04
N ASN A 5 8.02 -20.60 -41.88
CA ASN A 5 8.10 -19.15 -41.86
C ASN A 5 6.93 -18.62 -42.69
N TYR A 6 6.30 -17.52 -42.24
CA TYR A 6 5.82 -16.47 -43.15
C TYR A 6 5.60 -15.14 -42.41
N ASP A 7 6.45 -14.16 -42.72
CA ASP A 7 6.33 -12.70 -42.55
C ASP A 7 5.50 -12.09 -43.73
N PRO A 8 5.39 -10.77 -43.97
CA PRO A 8 5.07 -9.57 -43.18
C PRO A 8 3.96 -8.71 -43.89
N VAL A 9 3.97 -7.38 -43.67
CA VAL A 9 3.19 -6.24 -44.25
C VAL A 9 2.13 -5.73 -43.27
N GLY A 10 2.14 -4.49 -42.76
CA GLY A 10 2.80 -3.26 -43.16
C GLY A 10 1.77 -2.10 -43.06
N LYS A 11 2.28 -0.86 -42.94
CA LYS A 11 1.58 0.46 -42.90
C LYS A 11 1.23 0.92 -41.48
N SER A 12 1.40 2.18 -41.08
CA SER A 12 2.03 3.38 -41.65
C SER A 12 1.98 4.45 -40.54
N GLU A 13 2.95 5.35 -40.50
CA GLU A 13 3.11 6.47 -39.56
C GLU A 13 1.89 7.44 -39.57
N PRO A 14 1.77 8.34 -38.57
CA PRO A 14 2.41 9.64 -38.78
C PRO A 14 3.06 10.26 -37.53
N HIS A 15 4.04 11.09 -37.85
CA HIS A 15 4.92 11.89 -37.01
C HIS A 15 4.17 12.96 -36.21
N SER A 16 4.41 13.04 -34.91
CA SER A 16 4.08 14.22 -34.10
C SER A 16 5.26 15.20 -34.12
N GLY A 17 5.07 16.31 -34.83
CA GLY A 17 6.03 17.40 -34.95
C GLY A 17 6.39 18.01 -33.61
N VAL A 18 7.69 18.25 -33.42
CA VAL A 18 8.21 19.11 -32.35
C VAL A 18 8.46 20.46 -33.01
N ASP A 19 7.57 21.41 -32.75
CA ASP A 19 7.74 22.80 -33.19
C ASP A 19 8.82 23.46 -32.32
N VAL A 20 9.95 23.79 -32.95
CA VAL A 20 11.05 24.56 -32.36
C VAL A 20 10.81 26.04 -32.67
N GLU A 21 10.26 26.79 -31.73
CA GLU A 21 10.16 28.24 -31.85
C GLU A 21 11.51 28.92 -31.57
N HIS A 22 12.08 29.54 -32.60
CA HIS A 22 13.17 30.49 -32.50
C HIS A 22 12.59 31.90 -32.32
N SER A 23 12.59 32.43 -31.10
CA SER A 23 12.30 33.85 -30.88
C SER A 23 13.60 34.65 -30.96
N THR A 24 13.74 35.39 -32.05
CA THR A 24 14.79 36.39 -32.25
C THR A 24 14.42 37.65 -31.49
N ASP A 25 15.23 38.01 -30.49
CA ASP A 25 15.15 39.29 -29.79
C ASP A 25 15.68 40.39 -30.72
N LYS A 26 14.81 41.35 -31.07
CA LYS A 26 15.21 42.64 -31.64
C LYS A 26 14.43 43.74 -30.91
N GLY A 27 15.14 44.45 -30.06
CA GLY A 27 14.58 45.54 -29.28
C GLY A 27 14.24 46.82 -30.06
N LYS A 28 13.70 47.75 -29.26
CA LYS A 28 13.73 49.23 -29.33
C LYS A 28 12.47 49.95 -29.89
N PRO A 29 12.30 51.27 -29.62
CA PRO A 29 11.43 51.78 -28.55
C PRO A 29 10.39 52.80 -29.03
N GLY A 30 9.41 53.14 -28.18
CA GLY A 30 8.83 54.49 -28.16
C GLY A 30 7.30 54.60 -28.16
N GLY A 31 6.78 55.18 -27.08
CA GLY A 31 5.66 56.12 -27.10
C GLY A 31 4.25 55.54 -26.99
N ASP A 32 3.80 55.26 -25.77
CA ASP A 32 2.39 54.95 -25.50
C ASP A 32 1.53 56.24 -25.46
N PRO A 33 0.46 56.36 -26.26
CA PRO A 33 -0.61 57.30 -25.97
C PRO A 33 -1.40 56.79 -24.77
N GLY A 34 -1.33 57.52 -23.66
CA GLY A 34 -1.94 57.14 -22.39
C GLY A 34 -3.44 56.83 -22.50
N PHE A 35 -3.79 55.55 -22.38
CA PHE A 35 -5.14 55.12 -22.06
C PHE A 35 -5.33 55.26 -20.55
N THR A 36 -6.04 56.31 -20.12
CA THR A 36 -6.37 56.50 -18.71
C THR A 36 -7.47 55.52 -18.31
N VAL A 37 -7.10 54.41 -17.66
CA VAL A 37 -8.05 53.49 -17.03
C VAL A 37 -8.64 54.17 -15.80
N ARG A 38 -9.90 54.62 -15.87
CA ARG A 38 -10.64 55.04 -14.68
C ARG A 38 -11.12 53.82 -13.92
N VAL A 39 -10.39 53.44 -12.88
CA VAL A 39 -10.88 52.50 -11.86
C VAL A 39 -11.93 53.25 -11.04
N ARG A 40 -13.20 52.82 -11.08
CA ARG A 40 -14.21 53.39 -10.17
C ARG A 40 -13.82 52.98 -8.75
N SER A 41 -13.59 53.98 -7.90
CA SER A 41 -13.35 53.80 -6.47
C SER A 41 -14.54 53.05 -5.86
N MET A 42 -14.37 51.76 -5.61
CA MET A 42 -15.38 50.92 -4.98
C MET A 42 -15.47 51.35 -3.51
N ASP A 43 -16.58 52.00 -3.12
CA ASP A 43 -16.76 52.46 -1.74
C ASP A 43 -16.53 51.29 -0.78
N ARG A 44 -15.70 51.50 0.26
CA ARG A 44 -15.32 50.47 1.26
C ARG A 44 -16.51 49.76 1.92
N LYS A 45 -17.71 50.32 1.80
CA LYS A 45 -18.99 49.71 2.21
C LYS A 45 -19.29 48.43 1.43
N TRP A 46 -18.97 48.38 0.13
CA TRP A 46 -19.12 47.20 -0.73
C TRP A 46 -18.10 46.10 -0.42
N LEU A 47 -16.93 46.44 0.13
CA LEU A 47 -15.95 45.44 0.58
C LEU A 47 -16.43 44.67 1.81
N ILE A 48 -17.08 45.35 2.76
CA ILE A 48 -17.63 44.73 3.97
C ILE A 48 -18.89 43.91 3.64
N LEU A 49 -19.79 44.45 2.81
CA LEU A 49 -20.97 43.72 2.32
C LEU A 49 -20.58 42.49 1.51
N GLY A 50 -19.56 42.59 0.64
CA GLY A 50 -19.01 41.46 -0.11
C GLY A 50 -18.33 40.42 0.77
N ALA A 51 -17.61 40.84 1.81
CA ALA A 51 -16.97 39.93 2.77
C ALA A 51 -18.00 39.16 3.61
N VAL A 52 -19.05 39.83 4.12
CA VAL A 52 -20.10 39.17 4.92
C VAL A 52 -20.95 38.23 4.05
N ALA A 53 -21.34 38.66 2.84
CA ALA A 53 -22.06 37.79 1.90
C ALA A 53 -21.19 36.59 1.44
N GLY A 54 -19.89 36.79 1.25
CA GLY A 54 -18.93 35.74 0.92
C GLY A 54 -18.76 34.71 2.04
N VAL A 55 -18.63 35.15 3.29
CA VAL A 55 -18.49 34.25 4.45
C VAL A 55 -19.76 33.43 4.68
N VAL A 56 -20.95 34.04 4.50
CA VAL A 56 -22.24 33.32 4.59
C VAL A 56 -22.38 32.31 3.45
N LEU A 57 -22.01 32.66 2.22
CA LEU A 57 -22.10 31.76 1.07
C LEU A 57 -21.11 30.58 1.20
N ILE A 58 -19.86 30.84 1.60
CA ILE A 58 -18.86 29.80 1.85
C ILE A 58 -19.33 28.88 2.98
N GLY A 59 -19.88 29.44 4.07
CA GLY A 59 -20.43 28.65 5.17
C GLY A 59 -21.59 27.75 4.76
N VAL A 60 -22.53 28.24 3.94
CA VAL A 60 -23.66 27.46 3.42
C VAL A 60 -23.17 26.37 2.44
N ILE A 61 -22.21 26.68 1.56
CA ILE A 61 -21.63 25.70 0.62
C ILE A 61 -20.91 24.59 1.39
N VAL A 62 -20.10 24.92 2.41
CA VAL A 62 -19.43 23.92 3.25
C VAL A 62 -20.45 23.06 4.01
N ALA A 63 -21.50 23.66 4.57
CA ALA A 63 -22.56 22.91 5.25
C ALA A 63 -23.28 21.95 4.30
N VAL A 64 -23.58 22.38 3.06
CA VAL A 64 -24.20 21.53 2.04
C VAL A 64 -23.24 20.41 1.61
N ILE A 65 -21.95 20.69 1.41
CA ILE A 65 -20.95 19.65 1.09
C ILE A 65 -20.85 18.62 2.20
N VAL A 66 -20.82 19.04 3.47
CA VAL A 66 -20.80 18.11 4.62
C VAL A 66 -22.06 17.25 4.64
N VAL A 67 -23.24 17.85 4.43
CA VAL A 67 -24.53 17.11 4.38
C VAL A 67 -24.56 16.12 3.21
N PHE A 68 -24.04 16.47 2.04
CA PHE A 68 -23.98 15.58 0.88
C PHE A 68 -22.94 14.46 1.04
N VAL A 69 -21.78 14.74 1.63
CA VAL A 69 -20.76 13.71 1.94
C VAL A 69 -21.28 12.71 2.98
N THR A 70 -22.13 13.15 3.92
CA THR A 70 -22.75 12.23 4.91
C THR A 70 -23.90 11.38 4.36
N GLN A 71 -24.41 11.64 3.14
CA GLN A 71 -25.53 10.87 2.56
C GLN A 71 -25.17 10.05 1.32
N ALA A 72 -23.90 10.08 0.88
CA ALA A 72 -23.34 9.15 -0.10
C ALA A 72 -22.28 8.24 0.56
N GLY A 73 -22.63 7.65 1.70
CA GLY A 73 -21.74 6.78 2.45
C GLY A 73 -22.45 5.92 3.47
N ASP A 74 -23.16 4.89 3.01
CA ASP A 74 -23.22 3.63 3.76
C ASP A 74 -22.34 2.61 3.01
N SER A 75 -21.04 2.87 3.10
CA SER A 75 -20.00 1.87 3.05
C SER A 75 -19.10 2.18 4.24
N SER A 76 -19.53 1.73 5.41
CA SER A 76 -18.67 1.50 6.55
C SER A 76 -17.60 0.46 6.15
N SER A 77 -16.54 0.91 5.49
CA SER A 77 -15.32 0.16 5.13
C SER A 77 -14.36 1.21 4.55
N ALA A 78 -13.43 1.81 5.27
CA ALA A 78 -12.52 1.22 6.21
C ALA A 78 -12.68 1.83 7.60
N GLU A 79 -12.98 0.98 8.57
CA GLU A 79 -12.52 1.19 9.92
C GLU A 79 -10.98 1.34 9.88
N GLU A 80 -10.53 2.50 10.31
CA GLU A 80 -9.31 2.61 11.09
C GLU A 80 -9.43 1.67 12.30
N SER A 81 -9.11 0.39 12.17
CA SER A 81 -9.07 -0.51 13.32
C SER A 81 -7.99 -0.01 14.29
N PRO A 82 -8.32 0.53 15.48
CA PRO A 82 -7.32 0.84 16.47
C PRO A 82 -7.06 -0.43 17.28
N LEU A 83 -6.43 -1.43 16.65
CA LEU A 83 -5.84 -2.56 17.35
C LEU A 83 -4.34 -2.64 17.06
N SER A 84 -3.60 -1.58 17.36
CA SER A 84 -2.16 -1.71 17.54
C SER A 84 -1.64 -0.63 18.49
N ARG A 85 -1.88 -0.85 19.78
CA ARG A 85 -1.03 -0.26 20.82
C ARG A 85 -0.66 -1.28 21.90
N SER A 86 -0.33 -2.49 21.47
CA SER A 86 0.25 -3.52 22.33
C SER A 86 1.36 -4.22 21.57
N GLY A 87 2.61 -3.78 21.77
CA GLY A 87 3.82 -4.40 21.21
C GLY A 87 3.90 -4.35 19.68
N ILE A 88 5.09 -4.13 19.11
CA ILE A 88 5.26 -4.29 17.67
C ILE A 88 5.30 -5.79 17.39
N ARG A 89 4.13 -6.42 17.24
CA ARG A 89 4.01 -7.82 16.83
C ARG A 89 4.04 -7.90 15.29
N PRO A 90 4.75 -8.87 14.69
CA PRO A 90 4.74 -9.06 13.24
C PRO A 90 3.32 -9.29 12.72
N GLU A 91 2.99 -8.70 11.56
CA GLU A 91 1.66 -8.82 10.93
C GLU A 91 1.26 -10.28 10.69
N LYS A 92 2.21 -11.14 10.30
CA LYS A 92 1.95 -12.57 10.11
C LYS A 92 1.40 -13.27 11.35
N CYS A 93 1.72 -12.81 12.54
CA CYS A 93 1.17 -13.37 13.78
C CYS A 93 -0.31 -12.97 13.97
N LEU A 94 -0.79 -11.92 13.30
CA LEU A 94 -2.17 -11.46 13.40
C LEU A 94 -3.09 -12.14 12.39
N LEU A 95 -2.53 -12.93 11.47
CA LEU A 95 -3.31 -13.69 10.48
C LEU A 95 -3.98 -14.90 11.14
N GLN A 96 -5.14 -15.30 10.63
CA GLN A 96 -5.77 -16.57 11.02
C GLN A 96 -4.96 -17.76 10.50
N PRO A 97 -4.91 -18.91 11.18
CA PRO A 97 -4.24 -20.09 10.66
C PRO A 97 -4.96 -20.62 9.41
N GLU A 98 -4.20 -20.94 8.36
CA GLU A 98 -4.77 -21.50 7.13
C GLU A 98 -4.22 -22.91 6.84
N PRO A 99 -5.08 -23.94 6.85
CA PRO A 99 -4.70 -25.30 6.46
C PRO A 99 -4.28 -25.43 4.99
N GLY A 100 -4.75 -24.53 4.11
CA GLY A 100 -4.56 -24.63 2.67
C GLY A 100 -5.46 -25.68 2.01
N MET A 101 -5.32 -25.86 0.69
CA MET A 101 -6.22 -26.73 -0.09
C MET A 101 -5.79 -28.20 -0.17
N CYS A 102 -4.52 -28.49 0.13
CA CYS A 102 -4.01 -29.86 0.16
C CYS A 102 -4.52 -30.61 1.40
N ARG A 103 -4.42 -31.95 1.39
CA ARG A 103 -5.00 -32.84 2.41
C ARG A 103 -3.96 -33.71 3.14
N ALA A 104 -2.69 -33.29 3.15
CA ALA A 104 -1.70 -33.93 4.00
C ALA A 104 -1.94 -33.57 5.47
N TYR A 105 -1.29 -34.31 6.38
CA TYR A 105 -1.35 -34.06 7.81
C TYR A 105 0.01 -33.59 8.29
N PHE A 106 0.18 -32.27 8.40
CA PHE A 106 1.35 -31.68 9.03
C PHE A 106 0.93 -30.92 10.28
N GLU A 107 1.30 -31.41 11.45
CA GLU A 107 1.13 -30.66 12.70
C GLU A 107 2.09 -29.46 12.70
N LYS A 108 1.52 -28.27 12.88
CA LYS A 108 2.22 -26.99 12.89
C LYS A 108 1.71 -26.11 14.02
N TYR A 109 2.44 -25.04 14.30
CA TYR A 109 2.07 -24.07 15.32
C TYR A 109 1.65 -22.76 14.68
N HIS A 110 0.69 -22.08 15.28
CA HIS A 110 0.27 -20.74 14.92
C HIS A 110 0.09 -19.90 16.18
N TYR A 111 0.18 -18.59 16.06
CA TYR A 111 -0.08 -17.68 17.14
C TYR A 111 -1.55 -17.25 17.15
N ASP A 112 -2.20 -17.31 18.31
CA ASP A 112 -3.57 -16.85 18.52
C ASP A 112 -3.58 -15.57 19.37
N PRO A 113 -3.96 -14.41 18.80
CA PRO A 113 -4.01 -13.14 19.52
C PRO A 113 -5.09 -13.10 20.61
N ALA A 114 -6.11 -13.98 20.55
CA ALA A 114 -7.17 -14.02 21.56
C ALA A 114 -6.71 -14.69 22.87
N THR A 115 -5.84 -15.69 22.77
CA THR A 115 -5.29 -16.41 23.92
C THR A 115 -3.89 -15.95 24.32
N ASP A 116 -3.33 -15.00 23.56
CA ASP A 116 -1.94 -14.56 23.64
C ASP A 116 -0.93 -15.72 23.67
N SER A 117 -1.20 -16.78 22.91
CA SER A 117 -0.48 -18.05 23.00
C SER A 117 -0.25 -18.69 21.63
N CYS A 118 0.75 -19.57 21.53
CA CYS A 118 0.97 -20.40 20.36
C CYS A 118 0.26 -21.74 20.49
N LEU A 119 -0.55 -22.11 19.50
CA LEU A 119 -1.43 -23.28 19.50
C LEU A 119 -1.12 -24.17 18.28
N THR A 120 -1.43 -25.46 18.37
CA THR A 120 -1.25 -26.41 17.25
C THR A 120 -2.41 -26.35 16.26
N PHE A 121 -2.13 -26.62 14.98
CA PHE A 121 -3.12 -26.82 13.93
C PHE A 121 -2.59 -27.77 12.85
N VAL A 122 -3.48 -28.26 11.99
CA VAL A 122 -3.11 -29.15 10.87
C VAL A 122 -2.97 -28.33 9.58
N TYR A 123 -1.78 -28.40 8.98
CA TYR A 123 -1.48 -27.85 7.67
C TYR A 123 -1.55 -28.93 6.59
N GLY A 124 -2.25 -28.61 5.50
CA GLY A 124 -2.54 -29.49 4.38
C GLY A 124 -1.35 -29.75 3.46
N GLY A 125 -0.28 -28.97 3.56
CA GLY A 125 0.96 -29.16 2.79
C GLY A 125 1.15 -28.24 1.59
N CYS A 126 0.14 -27.45 1.21
CA CYS A 126 0.27 -26.40 0.21
C CYS A 126 -0.59 -25.17 0.57
N ASP A 127 -0.24 -24.02 0.01
CA ASP A 127 -0.88 -22.71 0.26
C ASP A 127 -0.88 -22.30 1.75
N GLY A 128 -1.95 -21.64 2.17
CA GLY A 128 -2.07 -21.01 3.48
C GLY A 128 -1.19 -19.77 3.61
N ASN A 129 -0.92 -19.38 4.85
CA ASN A 129 -0.19 -18.15 5.16
C ASN A 129 0.99 -18.37 6.12
N GLU A 130 1.60 -17.27 6.53
CA GLU A 130 2.83 -17.24 7.32
C GLU A 130 2.61 -17.38 8.85
N ASN A 131 1.36 -17.44 9.34
CA ASN A 131 1.09 -17.79 10.74
C ASN A 131 1.19 -19.32 10.93
N ARG A 132 2.36 -19.86 10.58
CA ARG A 132 2.65 -21.29 10.55
C ARG A 132 4.14 -21.50 10.85
N PHE A 133 4.41 -22.19 11.95
CA PHE A 133 5.75 -22.44 12.46
C PHE A 133 5.96 -23.94 12.67
N ASP A 134 7.21 -24.38 12.56
CA ASP A 134 7.55 -25.80 12.68
C ASP A 134 7.67 -26.25 14.14
N SER A 135 7.91 -25.31 15.06
CA SER A 135 8.00 -25.58 16.50
C SER A 135 7.28 -24.51 17.34
N LEU A 136 6.94 -24.87 18.57
CA LEU A 136 6.35 -23.96 19.55
C LEU A 136 7.31 -22.80 19.86
N GLU A 137 8.59 -23.10 20.07
CA GLU A 137 9.62 -22.12 20.41
C GLU A 137 9.81 -21.09 19.29
N GLU A 138 9.72 -21.52 18.03
CA GLU A 138 9.79 -20.60 16.89
C GLU A 138 8.60 -19.64 16.89
N CYS A 139 7.39 -20.16 17.10
CA CYS A 139 6.18 -19.35 17.19
C CYS A 139 6.28 -18.31 18.32
N GLU A 140 6.64 -18.75 19.53
CA GLU A 140 6.76 -17.89 20.70
C GLU A 140 7.85 -16.82 20.51
N ARG A 141 9.02 -17.21 20.00
CA ARG A 141 10.12 -16.28 19.72
C ARG A 141 9.73 -15.20 18.73
N ILE A 142 8.92 -15.51 17.73
CA ILE A 142 8.53 -14.56 16.68
C ILE A 142 7.35 -13.68 17.13
N CYS A 143 6.34 -14.29 17.75
CA CYS A 143 5.06 -13.63 18.01
C CYS A 143 4.91 -13.10 19.45
N LEU A 144 5.64 -13.64 20.44
CA LEU A 144 5.58 -13.19 21.83
C LEU A 144 6.76 -12.28 22.23
N ALA A 145 7.84 -12.21 21.46
CA ALA A 145 9.02 -11.41 21.81
C ALA A 145 8.74 -9.91 21.97
N GLY A 146 7.76 -9.35 21.23
CA GLY A 146 7.38 -7.93 21.29
C GLY A 146 6.63 -7.51 22.56
N ASN A 147 6.18 -8.46 23.40
CA ASN A 147 5.50 -8.18 24.67
C ASN A 147 6.50 -7.84 25.79
N LYS A 148 7.81 -8.03 25.55
CA LYS A 148 8.87 -7.54 26.43
C LYS A 148 9.61 -6.44 25.66
N GLY A 149 9.69 -5.24 26.21
CA GLY A 149 10.25 -4.05 25.57
C GLY A 149 11.74 -4.13 25.25
N VAL A 150 12.13 -5.08 24.40
CA VAL A 150 13.48 -5.29 23.90
C VAL A 150 13.44 -4.96 22.41
N ALA A 151 14.20 -3.94 22.03
CA ALA A 151 14.30 -3.45 20.66
C ALA A 151 14.66 -4.57 19.67
N PRO A 152 14.20 -4.48 18.40
CA PRO A 152 14.45 -5.53 17.41
C PRO A 152 15.94 -5.58 17.03
N SER A 153 16.65 -6.59 17.54
CA SER A 153 17.98 -6.94 17.04
C SER A 153 17.86 -7.52 15.63
N LYS A 154 18.17 -6.68 14.64
CA LYS A 154 18.47 -7.11 13.28
C LYS A 154 19.78 -7.91 13.32
N THR A 155 19.70 -9.22 13.16
CA THR A 155 20.77 -10.00 12.55
C THR A 155 20.16 -10.89 11.49
N LYS A 156 20.34 -10.46 10.23
CA LYS A 156 20.17 -11.32 9.06
C LYS A 156 21.23 -12.43 9.13
N ASN A 157 20.83 -13.58 8.58
CA ASN A 157 21.60 -14.79 8.27
C ASN A 157 21.44 -15.92 9.31
N GLU A 158 20.33 -16.65 9.24
CA GLU A 158 20.36 -18.07 9.56
C GLU A 158 19.29 -18.80 8.74
N PRO A 159 19.67 -19.70 7.82
CA PRO A 159 18.74 -20.64 7.21
C PRO A 159 18.46 -21.75 8.24
N SER A 160 17.29 -21.73 8.86
CA SER A 160 16.75 -22.87 9.60
C SER A 160 16.14 -23.86 8.62
N GLY A 161 17.01 -24.54 7.85
CA GLY A 161 16.70 -25.83 7.27
C GLY A 161 17.16 -26.91 8.23
N PRO A 162 16.37 -27.97 8.48
CA PRO A 162 16.89 -29.14 9.19
C PRO A 162 18.02 -29.76 8.36
N ALA A 163 19.16 -29.98 9.01
CA ALA A 163 20.35 -30.60 8.46
C ALA A 163 20.04 -31.92 7.76
N ASP A 164 20.70 -32.15 6.63
CA ASP A 164 20.71 -33.38 5.87
C ASP A 164 20.97 -34.61 6.76
N VAL A 165 20.01 -35.53 6.82
CA VAL A 165 20.29 -36.92 7.21
C VAL A 165 20.95 -37.58 6.01
N LYS A 166 22.28 -37.66 6.00
CA LYS A 166 23.01 -38.57 5.11
C LYS A 166 22.74 -39.99 5.58
N VAL A 167 21.97 -40.75 4.80
CA VAL A 167 21.87 -42.20 4.93
C VAL A 167 23.12 -42.80 4.28
N ASP A 168 24.05 -43.28 5.09
CA ASP A 168 25.16 -44.10 4.63
C ASP A 168 24.67 -45.51 4.26
N ASP A 169 24.52 -45.74 2.96
CA ASP A 169 24.29 -47.07 2.40
C ASP A 169 25.63 -47.83 2.40
N ASN A 170 25.96 -48.46 3.52
CA ASN A 170 27.03 -49.46 3.56
C ASN A 170 26.58 -50.69 4.35
N THR A 171 25.68 -51.46 3.75
CA THR A 171 25.44 -52.85 4.13
C THR A 171 25.08 -53.65 2.89
N LYS A 172 26.07 -54.31 2.28
CA LYS A 172 26.14 -55.77 2.15
C LYS A 172 27.15 -56.18 1.08
N LYS A 173 28.37 -56.46 1.53
CA LYS A 173 29.28 -57.37 0.85
C LYS A 173 29.50 -58.58 1.77
N VAL A 174 28.70 -59.62 1.57
CA VAL A 174 28.98 -61.01 1.98
C VAL A 174 28.37 -61.92 0.91
#